data_AF-A0AAX6I8N4-F1
#
_entry.id   AF-A0AAX6I8N4-F1
#
_cell.length_a   1.000
_cell.length_b   1.000
_cell.length_c   1.000
_cell.angle_alpha   90.00
_cell.angle_beta   90.00
_cell.angle_gamma   90.00
#
_symmetry.space_group_name_H-M   'P 1'
#
loop_
_entity.id
_entity.type
_entity.pdbx_description
1 polymer ?
#
loop_
_entity_poly.entity_id
_entity_poly.type
_entity_poly.pdbx_seq_one_letter_code
_entity_poly.pdbx_strand_id
1 'polypeptide(L)'
;MTIVEYTLKFTRLSRFAESLVRAPEDRAWRFKKGLTRELRHAVAISQATTYSSILKIAQAVEKEMDPRPKRDRDIGSSSHQAPAKRV
;
A
#
# COMPACT_ATOMS: atom_id res chain seq x y z
N MET A 1 2.88 -3.40 12.23
CA MET A 1 2.15 -2.13 12.16
C MET A 1 1.86 -1.87 10.70
N THR A 2 0.60 -1.70 10.33
CA THR A 2 0.21 -1.45 8.94
C THR A 2 0.47 0.00 8.54
N ILE A 3 0.47 0.29 7.23
CA ILE A 3 0.63 1.67 6.74
C ILE A 3 -0.54 2.54 7.15
N VAL A 4 -1.73 1.97 7.27
CA VAL A 4 -2.91 2.66 7.80
C VAL A 4 -2.68 3.06 9.27
N GLU A 5 -2.25 2.12 10.12
CA GLU A 5 -1.96 2.39 11.53
C GLU A 5 -0.83 3.41 11.71
N TYR A 6 0.23 3.28 10.90
CA TYR A 6 1.35 4.22 10.89
C TYR A 6 0.89 5.63 10.52
N THR A 7 0.07 5.76 9.48
CA THR A 7 -0.45 7.05 8.99
C THR A 7 -1.30 7.75 10.06
N LEU A 8 -2.13 6.99 10.77
CA LEU A 8 -2.93 7.51 11.90
C LEU A 8 -2.03 8.00 13.04
N LYS A 9 -1.03 7.20 13.45
CA LYS A 9 -0.08 7.59 14.49
C LYS A 9 0.73 8.81 14.09
N PHE A 10 1.25 8.85 12.86
CA PHE A 10 1.99 9.99 12.33
C PHE A 10 1.15 11.27 12.36
N THR A 11 -0.12 11.20 11.93
CA THR A 11 -1.05 12.34 11.95
C THR A 11 -1.35 12.80 13.36
N ARG A 12 -1.55 11.86 14.30
CA ARG A 12 -1.77 12.19 15.72
C ARG A 12 -0.55 12.88 16.33
N LEU A 13 0.65 12.36 16.08
CA LEU A 13 1.90 12.92 16.61
C LEU A 13 2.27 14.26 15.96
N SER A 14 1.91 14.45 14.69
CA SER A 14 2.13 15.71 13.95
C SER A 14 1.54 16.93 14.66
N ARG A 15 0.43 16.76 15.39
CA ARG A 15 -0.21 17.83 16.18
C ARG A 15 0.64 18.34 17.33
N PHE A 16 1.56 17.53 17.84
CA PHE A 16 2.48 17.92 18.92
C PHE A 16 3.82 18.45 18.39
N ALA A 17 4.00 18.43 17.07
CA ALA A 17 5.25 18.76 16.39
C ALA A 17 4.98 19.63 15.17
N GLU A 18 4.06 20.59 15.27
CA GLU A 18 3.61 21.40 14.13
C GLU A 18 4.78 22.15 13.46
N SER A 19 5.71 22.70 14.25
CA SER A 19 6.91 23.37 13.73
C SER A 19 7.76 22.49 12.84
N LEU A 20 7.70 21.17 13.06
CA LEU A 20 8.47 20.17 12.33
C LEU A 20 7.75 19.74 11.04
N VAL A 21 6.42 19.71 11.01
CA VAL A 21 5.65 19.24 9.83
C VAL A 21 4.92 20.37 9.11
N ARG A 22 5.23 21.62 9.43
CA ARG A 22 4.56 22.81 8.88
C ARG A 22 4.71 22.88 7.36
N ALA A 23 5.92 22.63 6.86
CA ALA A 23 6.17 22.58 5.43
C ALA A 23 5.73 21.21 4.86
N PRO A 24 5.03 21.18 3.71
CA PRO A 24 4.64 19.94 3.05
C PRO A 24 5.82 19.01 2.75
N GLU A 25 6.97 19.57 2.39
CA GLU A 25 8.21 18.87 2.09
C GLU A 25 8.78 18.20 3.35
N ASP A 26 8.81 18.94 4.47
CA ASP A 26 9.26 18.40 5.76
C ASP A 26 8.34 17.27 6.24
N ARG A 27 7.03 17.45 6.08
CA ARG A 27 6.05 16.41 6.40
C ARG A 27 6.28 15.15 5.57
N ALA A 28 6.48 15.31 4.26
CA ALA A 28 6.76 14.20 3.35
C ALA A 28 8.07 13.48 3.70
N TRP A 29 9.14 14.23 3.97
CA TRP A 29 10.45 13.70 4.35
C TRP A 29 10.40 12.92 5.67
N ARG A 30 9.73 13.47 6.70
CA ARG A 30 9.56 12.79 8.00
C ARG A 30 8.71 11.55 7.87
N PHE A 31 7.63 11.61 7.09
CA PHE A 31 6.79 10.46 6.83
C PHE A 31 7.60 9.33 6.17
N LYS A 32 8.36 9.65 5.11
CA LYS A 32 9.27 8.71 4.42
C LYS A 32 10.30 8.15 5.39
N LYS A 33 10.93 8.98 6.24
CA LYS A 33 11.92 8.54 7.22
C LYS A 33 11.38 7.47 8.17
N GLY A 34 10.14 7.58 8.62
CA GLY A 34 9.52 6.61 9.55
C GLY A 34 8.96 5.33 8.91
N LEU A 35 8.97 5.20 7.58
CA LEU A 35 8.61 3.94 6.90
C LEU A 35 9.64 2.83 7.17
N THR A 36 9.25 1.57 7.00
CA THR A 36 10.19 0.43 7.06
C THR A 36 11.19 0.49 5.89
N ARG A 37 12.28 -0.28 5.98
CA ARG A 37 13.34 -0.26 4.97
C ARG A 37 12.82 -0.65 3.58
N GLU A 38 11.95 -1.64 3.52
CA GLU A 38 11.34 -2.19 2.31
C GLU A 38 10.50 -1.12 1.61
N LEU A 39 9.60 -0.47 2.36
CA LEU A 39 8.73 0.57 1.83
C LEU A 39 9.51 1.85 1.45
N ARG A 40 10.52 2.22 2.23
CA ARG A 40 11.41 3.34 1.86
C ARG A 40 12.16 3.07 0.56
N HIS A 41 12.58 1.82 0.33
CA HIS A 41 13.29 1.44 -0.88
C HIS A 41 12.38 1.57 -2.11
N ALA A 42 11.15 1.06 -2.03
CA ALA A 42 10.17 1.21 -3.10
C ALA A 42 9.86 2.68 -3.43
N VAL A 43 9.69 3.51 -2.40
CA VAL A 43 9.50 4.97 -2.55
C VAL A 43 10.71 5.66 -3.17
N ALA A 44 11.93 5.17 -2.90
CA ALA A 44 13.15 5.71 -3.50
C ALA A 44 13.24 5.37 -5.00
N ILE A 45 12.92 4.13 -5.38
CA ILE A 45 12.89 3.70 -6.79
C ILE A 45 11.90 4.54 -7.59
N SER A 46 10.72 4.82 -7.03
CA SER A 46 9.68 5.60 -7.70
C SER A 46 9.94 7.11 -7.75
N GLN A 47 11.03 7.61 -7.14
CA GLN A 47 11.36 9.03 -7.03
C GLN A 47 10.23 9.88 -6.41
N ALA A 48 9.42 9.30 -5.52
CA ALA A 48 8.30 10.01 -4.91
C ALA A 48 8.77 10.98 -3.83
N THR A 49 8.33 12.23 -3.93
CA THR A 49 8.74 13.35 -3.05
C THR A 49 7.59 13.95 -2.24
N THR A 50 6.34 13.76 -2.66
CA THR A 50 5.17 14.32 -1.97
C THR A 50 4.58 13.32 -0.99
N TYR A 51 4.00 13.82 0.11
CA TYR A 51 3.36 12.96 1.12
C TYR A 51 2.33 11.99 0.52
N SER A 52 1.50 12.47 -0.41
CA SER A 52 0.45 11.67 -1.06
C SER A 52 1.02 10.60 -1.99
N SER A 53 2.07 10.89 -2.77
CA SER A 53 2.71 9.89 -3.62
C SER A 53 3.40 8.81 -2.80
N ILE A 54 4.14 9.21 -1.76
CA ILE A 54 4.81 8.29 -0.81
C ILE A 54 3.79 7.36 -0.15
N LEU A 55 2.66 7.88 0.33
CA LEU A 55 1.61 7.05 0.94
C LEU A 55 1.01 6.05 -0.05
N LYS A 56 0.69 6.48 -1.28
CA LYS A 56 0.13 5.58 -2.31
C LYS A 56 1.06 4.41 -2.63
N ILE A 57 2.35 4.68 -2.80
CA ILE A 57 3.34 3.64 -3.07
C ILE A 57 3.48 2.69 -1.88
N ALA A 58 3.57 3.24 -0.66
CA ALA A 58 3.70 2.42 0.53
C ALA A 58 2.48 1.48 0.73
N GLN A 59 1.27 1.96 0.46
CA GLN A 59 0.04 1.14 0.50
C GLN A 59 0.03 0.05 -0.59
N ALA A 60 0.47 0.37 -1.80
CA ALA A 60 0.54 -0.60 -2.89
C ALA A 60 1.51 -1.75 -2.56
N VAL A 61 2.70 -1.41 -2.07
CA VAL A 61 3.72 -2.40 -1.70
C VAL A 61 3.31 -3.21 -0.46
N GLU A 62 2.71 -2.58 0.55
CA GLU A 62 2.18 -3.32 1.71
C GLU A 62 1.13 -4.36 1.28
N LYS A 63 0.26 -4.02 0.31
CA LYS A 63 -0.72 -4.95 -0.23
C LYS A 63 -0.10 -6.09 -1.04
N GLU A 64 1.01 -5.84 -1.73
CA GLU A 64 1.76 -6.87 -2.45
C GLU A 64 2.56 -7.78 -1.52
N MET A 65 3.00 -7.26 -0.37
CA MET A 65 3.71 -8.00 0.66
C MET A 65 2.77 -8.83 1.57
N ASP A 66 1.46 -8.57 1.59
CA ASP A 66 0.51 -9.37 2.37
C ASP A 66 0.49 -10.80 1.80
N PRO A 67 0.96 -11.81 2.56
CA PRO A 67 1.06 -13.20 2.10
C PRO A 67 -0.32 -13.86 1.98
N ARG A 68 -1.41 -13.18 2.35
CA ARG A 68 -2.75 -13.70 2.11
C ARG A 68 -2.94 -13.90 0.61
N PRO A 69 -3.30 -15.12 0.17
CA PRO A 69 -3.51 -15.38 -1.24
C PRO A 69 -4.51 -14.35 -1.76
N LYS A 70 -4.13 -13.64 -2.83
CA LYS A 70 -5.12 -13.00 -3.70
C LYS A 70 -6.08 -14.12 -4.01
N ARG A 71 -7.28 -14.10 -3.44
CA ARG A 71 -8.33 -15.05 -3.83
C ARG A 71 -8.50 -14.81 -5.31
N ASP A 72 -7.91 -15.68 -6.12
CA ASP A 72 -8.28 -15.83 -7.50
C ASP A 72 -9.80 -15.92 -7.44
N ARG A 73 -10.46 -14.89 -7.98
CA ARG A 73 -11.91 -14.98 -8.15
C ARG A 73 -12.07 -16.16 -9.08
N ASP A 74 -12.49 -17.28 -8.51
CA ASP A 74 -12.83 -18.50 -9.20
C ASP A 74 -13.75 -18.16 -10.38
N ILE A 75 -13.17 -17.96 -11.57
CA ILE A 75 -13.86 -18.20 -12.83
C ILE A 75 -13.62 -19.68 -13.14
N GLY A 76 -14.03 -20.51 -12.19
CA GLY A 76 -14.27 -21.93 -12.38
C GLY A 76 -15.70 -22.09 -12.89
N SER A 77 -15.91 -21.85 -14.17
CA SER A 77 -16.92 -22.59 -14.93
C SER A 77 -16.20 -23.34 -16.03
N SER A 78 -15.37 -24.29 -15.59
CA SER A 78 -14.95 -25.39 -16.42
C SER A 78 -16.16 -26.29 -16.65
N SER A 79 -16.51 -26.41 -17.92
CA SER A 79 -17.08 -27.58 -18.59
C SER A 79 -17.11 -28.89 -17.79
N HIS A 80 -18.21 -29.65 -17.92
CA HIS A 80 -18.29 -30.99 -18.56
C HIS A 80 -19.63 -31.68 -18.23
N GLN A 81 -20.51 -31.90 -19.23
CA GLN A 81 -20.99 -33.26 -19.60
C GLN A 81 -21.88 -33.24 -20.86
N ALA A 82 -21.42 -33.96 -21.89
CA ALA A 82 -22.23 -34.54 -22.98
C ALA A 82 -22.75 -35.93 -22.54
N PRO A 83 -23.46 -36.77 -23.34
CA PRO A 83 -24.05 -36.61 -24.69
C PRO A 83 -25.50 -37.15 -24.81
N ALA A 84 -26.17 -36.98 -25.97
CA ALA A 84 -27.17 -37.95 -26.45
C ALA A 84 -27.46 -37.79 -27.96
N LYS A 85 -27.17 -38.86 -28.71
CA LYS A 85 -27.59 -39.08 -30.12
C LYS A 85 -29.08 -39.45 -30.18
N ARG A 86 -29.74 -39.17 -31.33
CA ARG A 86 -30.84 -39.92 -32.02
C ARG A 86 -31.82 -38.92 -32.66
N VAL A 87 -32.39 -39.08 -33.85
CA VAL A 87 -32.35 -40.01 -35.00
C VAL A 87 -32.61 -39.13 -36.22
#